data_AF-A0A7H4LZQ6-F1
#
_entry.id   AF-A0A7H4LZQ6-F1
#
_cell.length_a   1.000
_cell.length_b   1.000
_cell.length_c   1.000
_cell.angle_alpha   90.00
_cell.angle_beta   90.00
_cell.angle_gamma   90.00
#
_symmetry.space_group_name_H-M   'P 1'
#
loop_
_entity.id
_entity.type
_entity.pdbx_description
1 polymer ?
#
loop_
_entity_poly.entity_id
_entity_poly.type
_entity_poly.pdbx_seq_one_letter_code
_entity_poly.pdbx_strand_id
1 'polypeptide(L)'
;MAGDDREPIGRKGRPSRPAKQKVTRRRVREEDYDDDYDDDDYEDEKPMPRKGKGKGGKPPRRKRAWLWLLIKIGVVCAVLIAAYGVYLDQKIRSRIDGKVWDLPAAVYGRMVNLEPDMQISKNEMVRLLNATQYRQVSAMTRPGEYTVQANSIEMIRRPFDFPDSKEGQVRARLTFNGDRLDTIENMDNNRQFGFFRLDPRLITMLQSANGEQRLFVKRNGFPDLLVDTLLATEDRHFYEHDGISLYSIGPCGAGEPDRRAYGAGGEYADPAAGEEPVPLQRTFVLAQD
;
A
#
# COMPACT_ATOMS: atom_id res chain seq x y z
N MET A 1 -4.85 16.57 -22.67
CA MET A 1 -4.08 15.31 -22.73
C MET A 1 -3.78 14.89 -21.30
N ALA A 2 -4.49 13.88 -20.79
CA ALA A 2 -4.34 13.41 -19.42
C ALA A 2 -3.36 12.24 -19.41
N GLY A 3 -2.22 12.41 -18.74
CA GLY A 3 -1.29 11.31 -18.45
C GLY A 3 -1.96 10.34 -17.48
N ASP A 4 -2.04 9.08 -17.89
CA ASP A 4 -2.53 7.98 -17.05
C ASP A 4 -1.40 7.55 -16.11
N ASP A 5 -1.24 8.26 -14.99
CA ASP A 5 -0.17 8.02 -14.01
C ASP A 5 -0.49 6.85 -13.04
N ARG A 6 -1.27 5.85 -13.50
CA ARG A 6 -1.66 4.69 -12.68
C ARG A 6 -0.73 3.51 -12.95
N GLU A 7 0.53 3.63 -12.55
CA GLU A 7 1.43 2.48 -12.55
C GLU A 7 1.13 1.57 -11.34
N PRO A 8 0.96 0.25 -11.54
CA PRO A 8 0.98 -0.70 -10.43
C PRO A 8 2.38 -0.70 -9.84
N ILE A 9 2.48 -0.29 -8.58
CA ILE A 9 3.72 -0.29 -7.79
C ILE A 9 4.15 -1.73 -7.47
N GLY A 10 4.74 -2.38 -8.48
CA GLY A 10 5.48 -3.62 -8.35
C GLY A 10 6.89 -3.35 -7.82
N ARG A 11 7.30 -4.15 -6.84
CA ARG A 11 8.63 -4.17 -6.21
C ARG A 11 9.74 -4.15 -7.29
N LYS A 12 10.54 -3.08 -7.34
CA LYS A 12 11.75 -3.04 -8.19
C LYS A 12 12.68 -4.18 -7.78
N GLY A 13 12.97 -5.07 -8.74
CA GLY A 13 13.82 -6.24 -8.55
C GLY A 13 15.23 -5.85 -8.13
N ARG A 14 15.77 -6.58 -7.14
CA ARG A 14 17.17 -6.45 -6.72
C ARG A 14 18.13 -6.84 -7.87
N PRO A 15 19.29 -6.18 -8.01
CA PRO A 15 20.26 -6.52 -9.05
C PRO A 15 20.86 -7.92 -8.83
N SER A 16 20.98 -8.66 -9.93
CA SER A 16 21.60 -9.99 -10.00
C SER A 16 23.08 -9.96 -9.62
N ARG A 17 23.49 -10.81 -8.68
CA ARG A 17 24.92 -11.02 -8.32
C ARG A 17 25.67 -11.64 -9.51
N PRO A 18 26.95 -11.28 -9.74
CA PRO A 18 27.70 -11.76 -10.89
C PRO A 18 28.07 -13.24 -10.78
N ALA A 19 28.11 -13.90 -11.93
CA ALA A 19 28.39 -15.32 -12.11
C ALA A 19 29.84 -15.66 -11.72
N LYS A 20 30.03 -16.73 -10.94
CA LYS A 20 31.35 -17.32 -10.68
C LYS A 20 31.86 -18.02 -11.95
N GLN A 21 33.01 -17.55 -12.41
CA GLN A 21 33.80 -18.07 -13.53
C GLN A 21 34.28 -19.50 -13.23
N LYS A 22 33.86 -20.47 -14.06
CA LYS A 22 34.46 -21.83 -14.08
C LYS A 22 35.76 -21.77 -14.87
N VAL A 23 36.88 -22.01 -14.20
CA VAL A 23 38.18 -22.21 -14.83
C VAL A 23 38.23 -23.63 -15.39
N THR A 24 38.33 -23.72 -16.71
CA THR A 24 38.61 -24.95 -17.46
C THR A 24 40.11 -25.26 -17.40
N ARG A 25 40.49 -26.48 -17.05
CA ARG A 25 41.84 -26.99 -17.32
C ARG A 25 41.72 -28.27 -18.14
N ARG A 26 41.89 -28.12 -19.45
CA ARG A 26 42.14 -29.22 -20.40
C ARG A 26 43.63 -29.19 -20.72
N ARG A 27 44.33 -30.29 -20.50
CA ARG A 27 45.55 -30.62 -21.24
C ARG A 27 45.51 -32.11 -21.57
N VAL A 28 45.72 -32.35 -22.86
CA VAL A 28 45.68 -33.63 -23.60
C VAL A 28 47.08 -34.24 -23.61
N ARG A 29 47.17 -35.58 -23.58
CA ARG A 29 48.19 -36.43 -24.24
C ARG A 29 47.74 -37.90 -24.09
N GLU A 30 47.24 -38.56 -25.15
CA GLU A 30 47.95 -39.52 -26.06
C GLU A 30 48.60 -40.67 -25.28
N GLU A 31 48.50 -41.96 -25.59
CA GLU A 31 48.00 -42.86 -26.66
C GLU A 31 47.94 -44.27 -25.96
N ASP A 32 47.11 -45.25 -26.32
CA ASP A 32 47.35 -46.23 -27.40
C ASP A 32 46.22 -47.31 -27.35
N TYR A 33 45.82 -47.77 -28.55
CA TYR A 33 45.30 -49.07 -29.04
C TYR A 33 44.96 -50.21 -28.04
N ASP A 34 44.02 -51.13 -28.26
CA ASP A 34 43.51 -51.76 -29.50
C ASP A 34 42.17 -52.49 -29.23
N ASP A 35 41.54 -52.89 -30.34
CA ASP A 35 40.33 -53.71 -30.54
C ASP A 35 40.12 -54.91 -29.56
N ASP A 36 38.87 -55.27 -29.26
CA ASP A 36 38.20 -56.41 -29.92
C ASP A 36 36.75 -56.63 -29.45
N TYR A 37 35.98 -57.27 -30.34
CA TYR A 37 34.55 -57.55 -30.31
C TYR A 37 34.13 -58.70 -29.36
N ASP A 38 32.81 -58.86 -29.25
CA ASP A 38 32.08 -60.11 -28.99
C ASP A 38 32.06 -60.62 -27.55
N ASP A 39 31.10 -61.42 -27.11
CA ASP A 39 29.72 -61.75 -27.48
C ASP A 39 29.25 -62.57 -26.26
N ASP A 40 27.95 -62.75 -26.15
CA ASP A 40 27.28 -63.55 -25.15
C ASP A 40 27.83 -65.00 -25.09
N ASP A 41 28.11 -65.57 -23.91
CA ASP A 41 27.68 -66.94 -23.63
C ASP A 41 27.75 -67.34 -22.14
N TYR A 42 26.81 -68.21 -21.80
CA TYR A 42 26.61 -68.92 -20.54
C TYR A 42 27.85 -69.79 -20.19
N GLU A 43 28.16 -70.05 -18.92
CA GLU A 43 27.76 -71.33 -18.31
C GLU A 43 28.19 -71.42 -16.83
N ASP A 44 27.52 -72.36 -16.18
CA ASP A 44 27.35 -72.63 -14.76
C ASP A 44 28.60 -73.26 -14.10
N GLU A 45 29.14 -72.66 -13.03
CA GLU A 45 29.92 -73.41 -12.03
C GLU A 45 29.74 -72.84 -10.60
N LYS A 46 29.13 -73.65 -9.73
CA LYS A 46 29.28 -73.64 -8.26
C LYS A 46 30.18 -74.84 -7.87
N PRO A 47 30.71 -74.98 -6.63
CA PRO A 47 30.54 -74.18 -5.40
C PRO A 47 31.85 -73.90 -4.61
N MET A 48 31.81 -73.08 -3.55
CA MET A 48 32.27 -73.45 -2.19
C MET A 48 32.11 -72.27 -1.18
N PRO A 49 31.84 -72.54 0.11
CA PRO A 49 31.34 -71.55 1.05
C PRO A 49 32.46 -70.90 1.87
N ARG A 50 32.44 -69.57 1.99
CA ARG A 50 33.18 -68.86 3.04
C ARG A 50 32.24 -68.02 3.90
N LYS A 51 32.11 -68.50 5.14
CA LYS A 51 31.41 -67.92 6.28
C LYS A 51 32.09 -66.59 6.66
N GLY A 52 31.50 -65.48 6.24
CA GLY A 52 31.85 -64.12 6.65
C GLY A 52 30.63 -63.41 7.21
N LYS A 53 30.61 -63.25 8.53
CA LYS A 53 29.51 -62.68 9.33
C LYS A 53 29.42 -61.17 9.07
N GLY A 54 28.57 -60.74 8.15
CA GLY A 54 28.30 -59.33 7.88
C GLY A 54 26.80 -59.01 7.99
N LYS A 55 26.31 -58.74 9.20
CA LYS A 55 24.98 -58.12 9.39
C LYS A 55 25.06 -56.64 9.03
N GLY A 56 25.21 -56.34 7.73
CA GLY A 56 24.92 -55.04 7.15
C GLY A 56 23.46 -55.02 6.73
N GLY A 57 22.57 -54.63 7.64
CA GLY A 57 21.15 -54.46 7.33
C GLY A 57 20.99 -53.40 6.24
N LYS A 58 20.74 -53.83 5.00
CA LYS A 58 20.34 -52.96 3.88
C LYS A 58 19.12 -52.14 4.36
N PRO A 59 19.14 -50.79 4.30
CA PRO A 59 17.99 -50.01 4.73
C PRO A 59 16.78 -50.37 3.86
N PRO A 60 15.55 -50.39 4.43
CA PRO A 60 14.40 -50.97 3.77
C PRO A 60 14.04 -50.16 2.51
N ARG A 61 14.21 -50.77 1.32
CA ARG A 61 13.89 -50.18 0.00
C ARG A 61 12.44 -49.65 -0.08
N ARG A 62 11.52 -50.16 0.76
CA ARG A 62 10.14 -49.67 0.91
C ARG A 62 10.01 -48.23 1.42
N LYS A 63 10.91 -47.75 2.31
CA LYS A 63 10.84 -46.37 2.84
C LYS A 63 11.22 -45.33 1.77
N ARG A 64 12.14 -45.68 0.86
CA ARG A 64 12.52 -44.81 -0.27
C ARG A 64 11.42 -44.72 -1.33
N ALA A 65 10.70 -45.81 -1.58
CA ALA A 65 9.57 -45.81 -2.52
C ALA A 65 8.38 -44.97 -2.01
N TRP A 66 8.09 -45.02 -0.71
CA TRP A 66 7.03 -44.21 -0.09
C TRP A 66 7.38 -42.71 -0.06
N LEU A 67 8.65 -42.39 0.21
CA LEU A 67 9.15 -41.02 0.09
C LEU A 67 9.03 -40.48 -1.35
N TRP A 68 9.34 -41.31 -2.36
CA TRP A 68 9.15 -40.94 -3.77
C TRP A 68 7.68 -40.73 -4.16
N LEU A 69 6.76 -41.50 -3.57
CA LEU A 69 5.32 -41.31 -3.75
C LEU A 69 4.84 -40.00 -3.12
N LEU A 70 5.29 -39.66 -1.91
CA LEU A 70 4.99 -38.39 -1.26
C LEU A 70 5.55 -37.20 -2.05
N ILE A 71 6.77 -37.32 -2.60
CA ILE A 71 7.34 -36.30 -3.48
C ILE A 71 6.48 -36.13 -4.73
N LYS A 72 6.05 -37.22 -5.39
CA LYS A 72 5.17 -37.12 -6.56
C LYS A 72 3.83 -36.45 -6.23
N ILE A 73 3.19 -36.79 -5.11
CA ILE A 73 1.97 -36.11 -4.65
C ILE A 73 2.25 -34.63 -4.36
N GLY A 74 3.36 -34.32 -3.70
CA GLY A 74 3.78 -32.95 -3.43
C GLY A 74 3.96 -32.13 -4.71
N VAL A 75 4.55 -32.71 -5.75
CA VAL A 75 4.68 -32.07 -7.07
C VAL A 75 3.31 -31.82 -7.70
N VAL A 76 2.40 -32.80 -7.66
CA VAL A 76 1.04 -32.61 -8.19
C VAL A 76 0.28 -31.51 -7.44
N CYS A 77 0.34 -31.49 -6.11
CA CYS A 77 -0.25 -30.43 -5.30
C CYS A 77 0.38 -29.06 -5.62
N ALA A 78 1.70 -28.99 -5.78
CA ALA A 78 2.40 -27.75 -6.14
C ALA A 78 1.93 -27.22 -7.50
N VAL A 79 1.73 -28.10 -8.49
CA VAL A 79 1.20 -27.71 -9.81
C VAL A 79 -0.23 -27.19 -9.71
N LEU A 80 -1.10 -27.84 -8.93
CA LEU A 80 -2.47 -27.37 -8.71
C LEU A 80 -2.51 -26.00 -8.02
N ILE A 81 -1.67 -25.79 -7.00
CA ILE A 81 -1.55 -24.49 -6.30
C ILE A 81 -1.05 -23.41 -7.27
N ALA A 82 -0.04 -23.71 -8.08
CA ALA A 82 0.48 -22.77 -9.06
C ALA A 82 -0.58 -22.38 -10.11
N ALA A 83 -1.33 -23.35 -10.64
CA ALA A 83 -2.42 -23.09 -11.57
C ALA A 83 -3.53 -22.22 -10.94
N TYR A 84 -3.90 -22.51 -9.69
CA TYR A 84 -4.84 -21.69 -8.94
C TYR A 84 -4.32 -20.28 -8.66
N GLY A 85 -3.02 -20.13 -8.37
CA GLY A 85 -2.36 -18.84 -8.21
C GLY A 85 -2.44 -17.97 -9.47
N VAL A 86 -2.25 -18.56 -10.65
CA VAL A 86 -2.42 -17.85 -11.93
C VAL A 86 -3.88 -17.41 -12.14
N TYR A 87 -4.84 -18.26 -11.80
CA TYR A 87 -6.26 -17.90 -11.87
C TYR A 87 -6.61 -16.73 -10.93
N LEU A 88 -6.10 -16.75 -9.70
CA LEU A 88 -6.29 -15.65 -8.76
C LEU A 88 -5.63 -14.35 -9.25
N ASP A 89 -4.40 -14.43 -9.78
CA ASP A 89 -3.69 -13.28 -10.34
C ASP A 89 -4.49 -12.64 -11.48
N GLN A 90 -5.06 -13.42 -12.40
CA GLN A 90 -5.93 -12.89 -13.45
C GLN A 90 -7.17 -12.18 -12.88
N LYS A 91 -7.82 -12.77 -11.87
CA LYS A 91 -8.99 -12.16 -11.23
C LYS A 91 -8.62 -10.86 -10.50
N ILE A 92 -7.47 -10.82 -9.82
CA ILE A 92 -6.97 -9.64 -9.12
C ILE A 92 -6.64 -8.52 -10.11
N ARG A 93 -5.86 -8.81 -11.17
CA ARG A 93 -5.53 -7.82 -12.20
C ARG A 93 -6.77 -7.22 -12.83
N SER A 94 -7.77 -8.04 -13.17
CA SER A 94 -9.04 -7.54 -13.72
C SER A 94 -9.79 -6.57 -12.80
N ARG A 95 -9.59 -6.67 -11.47
CA ARG A 95 -10.18 -5.78 -10.47
C ARG A 95 -9.33 -4.55 -10.17
N ILE A 96 -8.01 -4.65 -10.29
CA ILE A 96 -7.05 -3.58 -9.95
C ILE A 96 -6.76 -2.68 -11.16
N ASP A 97 -6.62 -3.25 -12.36
CA ASP A 97 -6.27 -2.51 -13.58
C ASP A 97 -7.44 -1.67 -14.13
N GLY A 98 -8.62 -1.78 -13.51
CA GLY A 98 -9.83 -1.06 -13.88
C GLY A 98 -10.27 -0.03 -12.84
N LYS A 99 -11.57 0.27 -12.86
CA LYS A 99 -12.23 1.12 -11.85
C LYS A 99 -12.35 0.34 -10.54
N VAL A 100 -11.32 0.38 -9.71
CA VAL A 100 -11.29 -0.34 -8.42
C VAL A 100 -12.47 0.06 -7.52
N TRP A 101 -12.86 1.34 -7.58
CA TRP A 101 -13.98 1.89 -6.80
C TRP A 101 -14.82 2.86 -7.61
N ASP A 102 -16.13 2.86 -7.34
CA ASP A 102 -17.05 3.91 -7.77
C ASP A 102 -16.88 5.16 -6.90
N LEU A 103 -15.96 6.02 -7.31
CA LEU A 103 -15.65 7.26 -6.61
C LEU A 103 -16.86 8.22 -6.69
N PRO A 104 -17.47 8.58 -5.54
CA PRO A 104 -18.52 9.59 -5.52
C PRO A 104 -18.00 10.95 -5.99
N ALA A 105 -18.89 11.74 -6.60
CA ALA A 105 -18.54 13.10 -7.02
C ALA A 105 -18.41 14.02 -5.79
N ALA A 106 -17.26 14.69 -5.68
CA ALA A 106 -16.99 15.69 -4.65
C ALA A 106 -17.64 17.03 -5.02
N VAL A 107 -18.40 17.60 -4.09
CA VAL A 107 -19.04 18.91 -4.25
C VAL A 107 -18.29 19.94 -3.41
N TYR A 108 -17.60 20.83 -4.10
CA TYR A 108 -16.86 21.94 -3.49
C TYR A 108 -17.71 23.21 -3.42
N GLY A 109 -17.39 24.06 -2.46
CA GLY A 109 -17.95 25.40 -2.36
C GLY A 109 -17.35 26.37 -3.39
N ARG A 110 -17.66 27.66 -3.22
CA ARG A 110 -17.12 28.71 -4.10
C ARG A 110 -15.60 28.83 -3.98
N MET A 111 -14.92 29.00 -5.10
CA MET A 111 -13.54 29.48 -5.15
C MET A 111 -13.55 30.99 -4.96
N VAL A 112 -12.73 31.49 -4.03
CA VAL A 112 -12.62 32.94 -3.79
C VAL A 112 -11.28 33.41 -4.35
N ASN A 113 -11.33 34.40 -5.23
CA ASN A 113 -10.15 35.09 -5.73
C ASN A 113 -10.02 36.39 -4.94
N LEU A 114 -8.86 36.58 -4.32
CA LEU A 114 -8.48 37.80 -3.62
C LEU A 114 -7.61 38.63 -4.55
N GLU A 115 -7.92 39.91 -4.64
CA GLU A 115 -7.20 40.87 -5.47
C GLU A 115 -6.75 42.04 -4.59
N PRO A 116 -5.61 42.68 -4.89
CA PRO A 116 -5.27 43.97 -4.33
C PRO A 116 -6.41 44.97 -4.53
N ASP A 117 -6.58 45.89 -3.60
CA ASP A 117 -7.65 46.90 -3.53
C ASP A 117 -9.08 46.37 -3.34
N MET A 118 -9.27 45.07 -3.11
CA MET A 118 -10.58 44.51 -2.77
C MET A 118 -11.09 45.06 -1.42
N GLN A 119 -12.36 45.47 -1.37
CA GLN A 119 -13.04 45.90 -0.14
C GLN A 119 -13.37 44.69 0.74
N ILE A 120 -12.38 44.19 1.45
CA ILE A 120 -12.51 43.13 2.44
C ILE A 120 -11.71 43.52 3.68
N SER A 121 -12.40 43.57 4.82
CA SER A 121 -11.76 43.86 6.10
C SER A 121 -10.97 42.65 6.61
N LYS A 122 -9.99 42.90 7.49
CA LYS A 122 -9.24 41.84 8.15
C LYS A 122 -10.16 40.84 8.88
N ASN A 123 -11.19 41.34 9.54
CA ASN A 123 -12.14 40.51 10.31
C ASN A 123 -12.99 39.62 9.38
N GLU A 124 -13.40 40.13 8.22
CA GLU A 124 -14.09 39.33 7.21
C GLU A 124 -13.18 38.27 6.61
N MET A 125 -11.91 38.60 6.36
CA MET A 125 -10.94 37.61 5.89
C MET A 125 -10.75 36.49 6.92
N VAL A 126 -10.67 36.81 8.22
CA VAL A 126 -10.61 35.80 9.29
C VAL A 126 -11.87 34.91 9.29
N ARG A 127 -13.06 35.49 9.12
CA ARG A 127 -14.31 34.71 9.01
C ARG A 127 -14.31 33.81 7.78
N LEU A 128 -13.81 34.30 6.65
CA LEU A 128 -13.68 33.53 5.41
C LEU A 128 -12.74 32.34 5.59
N LEU A 129 -11.56 32.56 6.17
CA LEU A 129 -10.58 31.51 6.46
C LEU A 129 -11.15 30.45 7.41
N ASN A 130 -11.83 30.88 8.48
CA ASN A 130 -12.51 29.96 9.39
C ASN A 130 -13.58 29.13 8.66
N ALA A 131 -14.36 29.74 7.77
CA ALA A 131 -15.38 29.06 6.98
C ALA A 131 -14.79 28.02 6.01
N THR A 132 -13.58 28.25 5.48
CA THR A 132 -12.83 27.32 4.63
C THR A 132 -11.95 26.33 5.42
N GLN A 133 -12.21 26.19 6.72
CA GLN A 133 -11.54 25.26 7.64
C GLN A 133 -10.07 25.56 7.89
N TYR A 134 -9.61 26.80 7.68
CA TYR A 134 -8.28 27.19 8.14
C TYR A 134 -8.25 27.34 9.65
N ARG A 135 -7.07 27.14 10.25
CA ARG A 135 -6.87 27.25 11.70
C ARG A 135 -5.97 28.42 12.05
N GLN A 136 -6.41 29.23 13.00
CA GLN A 136 -5.58 30.28 13.59
C GLN A 136 -4.55 29.65 14.54
N VAL A 137 -3.28 29.99 14.36
CA VAL A 137 -2.17 29.52 15.20
C VAL A 137 -1.26 30.68 15.56
N SER A 138 -0.39 30.48 16.56
CA SER A 138 0.65 31.46 16.92
C SER A 138 1.88 31.36 16.00
N ALA A 139 2.24 30.15 15.56
CA ALA A 139 3.31 29.88 14.62
C ALA A 139 2.83 28.88 13.56
N MET A 140 2.90 29.26 12.29
CA MET A 140 2.46 28.40 11.17
C MET A 140 3.51 27.35 10.86
N THR A 141 3.07 26.09 10.82
CA THR A 141 3.95 24.95 10.47
C THR A 141 3.36 24.08 9.39
N ARG A 142 2.03 24.09 9.20
CA ARG A 142 1.33 23.20 8.27
C ARG A 142 0.45 23.98 7.30
N PRO A 143 0.15 23.42 6.11
CA PRO A 143 -0.84 23.99 5.21
C PRO A 143 -2.23 24.05 5.86
N GLY A 144 -2.99 25.12 5.56
CA GLY A 144 -4.29 25.38 6.17
C GLY A 144 -4.21 26.10 7.52
N GLU A 145 -3.06 26.71 7.84
CA GLU A 145 -2.85 27.51 9.05
C GLU A 145 -2.65 28.98 8.70
N TYR A 146 -3.07 29.86 9.59
CA TYR A 146 -2.86 31.30 9.47
C TYR A 146 -2.54 31.95 10.81
N THR A 147 -1.81 33.06 10.79
CA THR A 147 -1.55 33.94 11.93
C THR A 147 -2.14 35.30 11.66
N VAL A 148 -2.61 35.97 12.72
CA VAL A 148 -3.17 37.32 12.63
C VAL A 148 -2.20 38.28 13.31
N GLN A 149 -1.79 39.31 12.59
CA GLN A 149 -0.96 40.41 13.10
C GLN A 149 -1.82 41.69 13.23
N ALA A 150 -1.16 42.81 13.54
CA ALA A 150 -1.83 44.10 13.70
C ALA A 150 -2.60 44.51 12.42
N ASN A 151 -1.92 44.57 11.28
CA ASN A 151 -2.49 44.99 9.99
C ASN A 151 -2.35 43.94 8.88
N SER A 152 -1.92 42.73 9.21
CA SER A 152 -1.71 41.67 8.21
C SER A 152 -2.19 40.32 8.71
N ILE A 153 -2.48 39.43 7.77
CA ILE A 153 -2.74 38.02 7.99
C ILE A 153 -1.70 37.26 7.19
N GLU A 154 -0.95 36.39 7.85
CA GLU A 154 -0.08 35.45 7.13
C GLU A 154 -0.76 34.09 7.11
N MET A 155 -0.67 33.39 5.98
CA MET A 155 -1.30 32.09 5.81
C MET A 155 -0.44 31.15 4.96
N ILE A 156 -0.59 29.86 5.22
CA ILE A 156 -0.08 28.80 4.35
C ILE A 156 -1.28 28.19 3.64
N ARG A 157 -1.45 28.50 2.35
CA ARG A 157 -2.53 27.90 1.55
C ARG A 157 -2.26 26.43 1.28
N ARG A 158 -3.33 25.63 1.33
CA ARG A 158 -3.25 24.20 1.00
C ARG A 158 -2.92 23.98 -0.47
N PRO A 159 -2.22 22.88 -0.82
CA PRO A 159 -2.14 22.44 -2.20
C PRO A 159 -3.54 22.08 -2.69
N PHE A 160 -3.91 22.55 -3.88
CA PHE A 160 -5.21 22.29 -4.47
C PHE A 160 -5.09 22.17 -6.00
N ASP A 161 -5.79 21.18 -6.55
CA ASP A 161 -5.89 20.97 -7.99
C ASP A 161 -7.01 21.85 -8.54
N PHE A 162 -6.72 23.12 -8.84
CA PHE A 162 -7.72 23.99 -9.49
C PHE A 162 -8.01 23.50 -10.91
N PRO A 163 -9.22 23.77 -11.45
CA PRO A 163 -9.58 23.37 -12.80
C PRO A 163 -8.61 23.90 -13.88
N ASP A 164 -8.07 25.10 -13.68
CA ASP A 164 -7.19 25.77 -14.64
C ASP A 164 -5.73 25.38 -14.46
N SER A 165 -5.29 25.20 -13.21
CA SER A 165 -3.90 24.92 -12.86
C SER A 165 -3.77 24.21 -11.52
N LYS A 166 -2.89 23.21 -11.45
CA LYS A 166 -2.52 22.61 -10.17
C LYS A 166 -1.58 23.54 -9.42
N GLU A 167 -1.95 23.88 -8.19
CA GLU A 167 -1.12 24.76 -7.38
C GLU A 167 -0.71 24.07 -6.08
N GLY A 168 0.57 24.20 -5.74
CA GLY A 168 1.11 23.69 -4.49
C GLY A 168 0.74 24.55 -3.29
N GLN A 169 1.37 24.25 -2.16
CA GLN A 169 1.33 25.11 -1.00
C GLN A 169 1.94 26.48 -1.32
N VAL A 170 1.32 27.55 -0.81
CA VAL A 170 1.81 28.92 -1.00
C VAL A 170 1.75 29.64 0.33
N ARG A 171 2.87 30.25 0.73
CA ARG A 171 2.93 31.12 1.91
C ARG A 171 2.65 32.54 1.47
N ALA A 172 1.53 33.10 1.92
CA ALA A 172 1.11 34.43 1.53
C ALA A 172 0.90 35.32 2.76
N ARG A 173 1.30 36.59 2.63
CA ARG A 173 0.97 37.66 3.56
C ARG A 173 -0.03 38.60 2.91
N LEU A 174 -1.18 38.75 3.54
CA LEU A 174 -2.22 39.70 3.17
C LEU A 174 -2.09 40.92 4.08
N THR A 175 -1.84 42.09 3.51
CA THR A 175 -1.76 43.35 4.26
C THR A 175 -3.04 44.15 4.04
N PHE A 176 -3.61 44.65 5.12
CA PHE A 176 -4.86 45.40 5.11
C PHE A 176 -4.63 46.86 5.47
N ASN A 177 -5.38 47.74 4.84
CA ASN A 177 -5.41 49.17 5.14
C ASN A 177 -6.86 49.58 5.44
N GLY A 178 -7.24 49.57 6.72
CA GLY A 178 -8.64 49.72 7.13
C GLY A 178 -9.49 48.54 6.64
N ASP A 179 -10.50 48.84 5.82
CA ASP A 179 -11.47 47.87 5.29
C ASP A 179 -11.15 47.41 3.86
N ARG A 180 -9.91 47.57 3.40
CA ARG A 180 -9.44 47.05 2.11
C ARG A 180 -8.21 46.16 2.24
N LEU A 181 -8.11 45.20 1.33
CA LEU A 181 -6.90 44.40 1.10
C LEU A 181 -5.94 45.23 0.25
N ASP A 182 -4.81 45.62 0.82
CA ASP A 182 -3.84 46.53 0.18
C ASP A 182 -2.87 45.75 -0.71
N THR A 183 -2.23 44.72 -0.15
CA THR A 183 -1.26 43.90 -0.89
C THR A 183 -1.35 42.43 -0.51
N ILE A 184 -0.99 41.58 -1.47
CA ILE A 184 -0.85 40.14 -1.27
C ILE A 184 0.58 39.78 -1.70
N GLU A 185 1.40 39.35 -0.75
CA GLU A 185 2.81 39.06 -0.97
C GLU A 185 3.10 37.58 -0.78
N ASN A 186 3.85 36.99 -1.70
CA ASN A 186 4.41 35.65 -1.54
C ASN A 186 5.63 35.71 -0.61
N MET A 187 5.57 35.02 0.53
CA MET A 187 6.65 35.04 1.52
C MET A 187 7.88 34.21 1.10
N ASP A 188 7.77 33.36 0.08
CA ASP A 188 8.88 32.53 -0.37
C ASP A 188 9.83 33.31 -1.30
N ASN A 189 9.33 34.31 -2.03
CA ASN A 189 10.11 35.10 -2.99
C ASN A 189 9.91 36.63 -2.88
N ASN A 190 9.12 37.10 -1.91
CA ASN A 190 8.79 38.51 -1.66
C ASN A 190 8.21 39.23 -2.90
N ARG A 191 7.46 38.51 -3.75
CA ARG A 191 6.77 39.09 -4.90
C ARG A 191 5.30 39.31 -4.57
N GLN A 192 4.73 40.39 -5.09
CA GLN A 192 3.30 40.66 -4.99
C GLN A 192 2.52 39.82 -6.01
N PHE A 193 1.38 39.30 -5.56
CA PHE A 193 0.40 38.63 -6.41
C PHE A 193 -0.59 39.66 -6.98
N GLY A 194 -0.86 39.58 -8.28
CA GLY A 194 -1.96 40.33 -8.90
C GLY A 194 -3.34 39.78 -8.53
N PHE A 195 -3.42 38.48 -8.25
CA PHE A 195 -4.57 37.83 -7.66
C PHE A 195 -4.11 36.58 -6.89
N PHE A 196 -4.89 36.15 -5.91
CA PHE A 196 -4.61 34.98 -5.09
C PHE A 196 -5.87 34.15 -4.89
N ARG A 197 -5.82 32.88 -5.29
CA ARG A 197 -6.97 31.98 -5.20
C ARG A 197 -6.94 31.23 -3.88
N LEU A 198 -8.07 31.22 -3.18
CA LEU A 198 -8.30 30.40 -1.99
C LEU A 198 -8.86 29.02 -2.40
N ASP A 199 -8.40 27.95 -1.75
CA ASP A 199 -8.94 26.62 -1.97
C ASP A 199 -10.41 26.54 -1.50
N PRO A 200 -11.29 25.92 -2.30
CA PRO A 200 -12.68 25.78 -1.93
C PRO A 200 -12.84 24.67 -0.88
N ARG A 201 -13.76 24.89 0.06
CA ARG A 201 -14.13 23.87 1.04
C ARG A 201 -14.91 22.73 0.41
N LEU A 202 -14.59 21.48 0.76
CA LEU A 202 -15.43 20.33 0.45
C LEU A 202 -16.73 20.40 1.29
N ILE A 203 -17.88 20.52 0.62
CA ILE A 203 -19.18 20.60 1.29
C ILE A 203 -19.70 19.19 1.55
N THR A 204 -19.77 18.37 0.50
CA THR A 204 -20.34 17.03 0.57
C THR A 204 -19.87 16.16 -0.60
N MET A 205 -20.12 14.87 -0.51
CA MET A 205 -19.94 13.90 -1.59
C MET A 205 -21.33 13.42 -2.03
N LEU A 206 -21.58 13.36 -3.33
CA LEU A 206 -22.82 12.75 -3.83
C LEU A 206 -22.81 11.25 -3.52
N GLN A 207 -23.94 10.71 -3.07
CA GLN A 207 -24.01 9.30 -2.70
C GLN A 207 -23.66 8.40 -3.89
N SER A 208 -22.80 7.43 -3.65
CA SER A 208 -22.52 6.35 -4.60
C SER A 208 -23.59 5.27 -4.46
N ALA A 209 -23.92 4.58 -5.56
CA ALA A 209 -24.94 3.52 -5.58
C ALA A 209 -24.64 2.38 -4.57
N ASN A 210 -23.36 2.20 -4.24
CA ASN A 210 -22.89 1.11 -3.38
C ASN A 210 -22.93 1.48 -1.88
N GLY A 211 -23.42 2.67 -1.52
CA GLY A 211 -23.49 3.14 -0.13
C GLY A 211 -22.13 3.54 0.50
N GLU A 212 -21.03 3.27 -0.19
CA GLU A 212 -19.68 3.60 0.28
C GLU A 212 -19.24 4.99 -0.19
N GLN A 213 -18.70 5.80 0.73
CA GLN A 213 -18.16 7.12 0.42
C GLN A 213 -16.64 7.11 0.53
N ARG A 214 -15.97 7.32 -0.61
CA ARG A 214 -14.49 7.37 -0.67
C ARG A 214 -14.03 8.64 -1.38
N LEU A 215 -13.01 9.29 -0.82
CA LEU A 215 -12.27 10.36 -1.49
C LEU A 215 -10.88 9.83 -1.85
N PHE A 216 -10.58 9.77 -3.14
CA PHE A 216 -9.28 9.28 -3.59
C PHE A 216 -8.18 10.32 -3.29
N VAL A 217 -7.13 9.86 -2.61
CA VAL A 217 -5.91 10.63 -2.34
C VAL A 217 -4.73 9.78 -2.79
N LYS A 218 -3.81 10.36 -3.58
CA LYS A 218 -2.59 9.66 -4.02
C LYS A 218 -1.71 9.33 -2.81
N ARG A 219 -0.87 8.29 -2.90
CA ARG A 219 0.05 7.89 -1.80
C ARG A 219 0.89 9.06 -1.25
N ASN A 220 1.39 9.93 -2.13
CA ASN A 220 2.20 11.10 -1.75
C ASN A 220 1.40 12.19 -1.00
N GLY A 221 0.07 12.11 -0.99
CA GLY A 221 -0.79 13.01 -0.22
C GLY A 221 -0.93 12.61 1.25
N PHE A 222 -0.51 11.40 1.63
CA PHE A 222 -0.53 10.95 3.02
C PHE A 222 0.78 11.31 3.73
N PRO A 223 0.73 11.89 4.94
CA PRO A 223 1.93 12.15 5.74
C PRO A 223 2.64 10.84 6.10
N ASP A 224 3.97 10.83 6.06
CA ASP A 224 4.75 9.63 6.40
C ASP A 224 4.49 9.18 7.84
N LEU A 225 4.33 10.12 8.77
CA LEU A 225 3.98 9.81 10.15
C LEU A 225 2.66 9.02 10.28
N LEU A 226 1.66 9.31 9.43
CA LEU A 226 0.40 8.56 9.42
C LEU A 226 0.64 7.12 8.94
N VAL A 227 1.46 6.96 7.90
CA VAL A 227 1.81 5.64 7.36
C VAL A 227 2.61 4.84 8.39
N ASP A 228 3.60 5.45 9.02
CA ASP A 228 4.41 4.81 10.06
C ASP A 228 3.57 4.41 11.26
N THR A 229 2.61 5.24 11.66
CA THR A 229 1.68 4.92 12.76
C THR A 229 0.78 3.75 12.37
N LEU A 230 0.22 3.75 11.17
CA LEU A 230 -0.63 2.67 10.67
C LEU A 230 0.14 1.34 10.64
N LEU A 231 1.38 1.36 10.13
CA LEU A 231 2.26 0.18 10.16
C LEU A 231 2.60 -0.23 11.59
N ALA A 232 2.86 0.72 12.49
CA ALA A 232 3.19 0.40 13.87
C ALA A 232 2.02 -0.25 14.65
N THR A 233 0.77 0.11 14.31
CA THR A 233 -0.45 -0.40 14.94
C THR A 233 -0.97 -1.67 14.30
N GLU A 234 -0.94 -1.76 12.97
CA GLU A 234 -1.52 -2.88 12.21
C GLU A 234 -0.49 -3.99 11.98
N ASP A 235 0.64 -3.65 11.37
CA ASP A 235 1.66 -4.62 10.98
C ASP A 235 3.07 -4.00 10.94
N ARG A 236 3.81 -4.21 12.04
CA ARG A 236 5.17 -3.68 12.21
C ARG A 236 6.17 -4.28 11.23
N HIS A 237 5.89 -5.48 10.72
CA HIS A 237 6.80 -6.22 9.85
C HIS A 237 6.26 -6.32 8.42
N PHE A 238 5.33 -5.43 8.04
CA PHE A 238 4.65 -5.42 6.74
C PHE A 238 5.62 -5.51 5.55
N TYR A 239 6.79 -4.86 5.64
CA TYR A 239 7.80 -4.88 4.58
C TYR A 239 8.76 -6.08 4.62
N GLU A 240 8.69 -6.92 5.65
CA GLU A 240 9.56 -8.09 5.83
C GLU A 240 8.95 -9.37 5.26
N HIS A 241 7.62 -9.40 5.06
CA HIS A 241 6.92 -10.55 4.51
C HIS A 241 5.97 -10.18 3.38
N ASP A 242 5.75 -11.11 2.44
CA ASP A 242 4.87 -10.93 1.29
C ASP A 242 3.39 -11.17 1.68
N GLY A 243 2.92 -10.50 2.74
CA GLY A 243 1.54 -10.56 3.26
C GLY A 243 1.20 -11.72 4.22
N ILE A 244 2.15 -12.64 4.47
CA ILE A 244 1.99 -13.73 5.46
C ILE A 244 3.16 -13.67 6.44
N SER A 245 2.89 -13.24 7.67
CA SER A 245 3.86 -13.34 8.76
C SER A 245 3.73 -14.72 9.43
N LEU A 246 4.80 -15.52 9.32
CA LEU A 246 4.90 -16.79 10.05
C LEU A 246 4.87 -16.58 11.59
N TYR A 247 5.28 -15.40 12.06
CA TYR A 247 5.28 -15.05 13.48
C TYR A 247 3.91 -14.59 13.99
N SER A 248 3.09 -13.96 13.14
CA SER A 248 1.74 -13.52 13.51
C SER A 248 0.74 -14.69 13.59
N ILE A 249 1.04 -15.81 12.93
CA ILE A 249 0.22 -17.04 12.90
C ILE A 249 0.77 -18.12 13.86
N GLY A 250 1.83 -17.81 14.63
CA GLY A 250 2.33 -18.72 15.65
C GLY A 250 1.28 -18.99 16.73
N PRO A 251 1.14 -20.22 17.25
CA PRO A 251 0.24 -20.48 18.36
C PRO A 251 0.63 -19.56 19.52
N CYS A 252 -0.25 -18.60 19.84
CA CYS A 252 -0.14 -17.77 21.02
C CYS A 252 0.06 -18.72 22.21
N GLY A 253 1.20 -18.56 22.89
CA GLY A 253 1.82 -19.60 23.70
C GLY A 253 0.90 -20.25 24.73
N ALA A 254 1.12 -21.54 24.94
CA ALA A 254 0.70 -22.25 26.13
C ALA A 254 1.30 -21.57 27.37
N GLY A 255 0.53 -20.67 27.97
CA GLY A 255 0.80 -20.06 29.27
C GLY A 255 -0.53 -19.91 29.99
N GLU A 256 -0.64 -20.58 31.13
CA GLU A 256 -1.64 -20.49 32.21
C GLU A 256 -2.93 -19.68 31.96
N PRO A 257 -4.14 -20.27 32.10
CA PRO A 257 -5.39 -19.59 31.84
C PRO A 257 -5.81 -18.76 33.07
N ASP A 258 -5.29 -17.55 33.20
CA ASP A 258 -5.96 -16.54 34.00
C ASP A 258 -5.72 -15.15 33.43
N ARG A 259 -6.64 -14.71 32.56
CA ARG A 259 -7.09 -13.31 32.43
C ARG A 259 -8.11 -13.16 31.30
N ARG A 260 -9.18 -12.45 31.67
CA ARG A 260 -10.21 -11.78 30.85
C ARG A 260 -9.90 -11.71 29.35
N ALA A 261 -10.81 -12.30 28.57
CA ALA A 261 -10.87 -12.20 27.12
C ALA A 261 -10.92 -10.74 26.66
N TYR A 262 -9.80 -10.24 26.17
CA TYR A 262 -9.79 -9.19 25.16
C TYR A 262 -9.56 -9.89 23.83
N GLY A 263 -10.57 -9.85 22.97
CA GLY A 263 -10.51 -10.45 21.64
C GLY A 263 -9.38 -9.83 20.83
N ALA A 264 -8.45 -10.67 20.39
CA ALA A 264 -7.50 -10.30 19.35
C ALA A 264 -8.29 -10.19 18.03
N GLY A 265 -8.37 -8.98 17.47
CA GLY A 265 -9.09 -8.67 16.24
C GLY A 265 -8.39 -9.25 15.00
N GLY A 266 -8.39 -10.57 14.87
CA GLY A 266 -8.09 -11.23 13.60
C GLY A 266 -9.34 -11.17 12.72
N GLU A 267 -9.33 -10.32 11.69
CA GLU A 267 -10.45 -10.17 10.77
C GLU A 267 -10.47 -11.33 9.77
N TYR A 268 -11.33 -12.33 10.04
CA TYR A 268 -11.82 -13.26 9.02
C TYR A 268 -13.26 -12.86 8.70
N ALA A 269 -13.49 -12.42 7.46
CA ALA A 269 -14.84 -12.19 6.96
C ALA A 269 -15.61 -13.52 6.97
N ASP A 270 -16.60 -13.63 7.85
CA ASP A 270 -17.59 -14.70 7.85
C ASP A 270 -18.59 -14.46 6.69
N PRO A 271 -18.68 -15.35 5.69
CA PRO A 271 -19.56 -15.15 4.54
C PRO A 271 -21.01 -15.62 4.80
N ALA A 272 -21.47 -15.60 6.06
CA ALA A 272 -22.80 -16.10 6.42
C ALA A 272 -23.49 -15.27 7.52
N ALA A 273 -23.77 -14.00 7.25
CA ALA A 273 -24.78 -13.24 8.00
C ALA A 273 -25.57 -12.36 7.03
N GLY A 274 -26.69 -12.90 6.53
CA GLY A 274 -27.74 -12.08 5.94
C GLY A 274 -28.49 -11.38 7.06
N GLU A 275 -28.37 -10.06 7.14
CA GLU A 275 -29.26 -9.24 7.96
C GLU A 275 -30.12 -8.36 7.04
N GLU A 276 -31.43 -8.52 7.18
CA GLU A 276 -32.47 -7.71 6.54
C GLU A 276 -32.41 -6.23 6.99
N PRO A 277 -32.90 -5.29 6.16
CA PRO A 277 -32.87 -3.87 6.48
C PRO A 277 -33.85 -3.51 7.60
N VAL A 278 -33.33 -2.96 8.69
CA VAL A 278 -34.14 -2.34 9.75
C VAL A 278 -34.57 -0.92 9.33
N PRO A 279 -35.86 -0.57 9.38
CA PRO A 279 -36.37 0.70 8.86
C PRO A 279 -36.04 1.90 9.77
N LEU A 280 -35.71 3.01 9.10
CA LEU A 280 -35.61 4.36 9.65
C LEU A 280 -36.91 4.80 10.34
N GLN A 281 -36.88 5.09 11.64
CA GLN A 281 -37.77 6.09 12.24
C GLN A 281 -37.15 6.79 13.48
N ARG A 282 -37.23 8.13 13.44
CA ARG A 282 -37.17 9.19 14.48
C ARG A 282 -36.24 10.30 13.97
N THR A 283 -36.70 11.36 13.30
CA THR A 283 -37.62 12.44 13.72
C THR A 283 -37.38 12.86 15.17
N PHE A 284 -36.80 14.05 15.38
CA PHE A 284 -37.17 15.14 16.31
C PHE A 284 -36.06 16.22 16.22
N VAL A 285 -36.24 17.32 15.48
CA VAL A 285 -36.89 18.61 15.84
C VAL A 285 -35.87 19.68 16.24
N LEU A 286 -36.01 20.81 15.55
CA LEU A 286 -35.42 22.13 15.78
C LEU A 286 -35.58 22.63 17.23
N ALA A 287 -34.59 23.41 17.69
CA ALA A 287 -34.85 24.55 18.55
C ALA A 287 -33.92 25.70 18.13
N GLN A 288 -34.54 26.78 17.68
CA GLN A 288 -33.96 28.12 17.67
C GLN A 288 -33.98 28.66 19.10
N ASP A 289 -32.90 29.33 19.49
CA ASP A 289 -32.89 30.67 20.08
C ASP A 289 -31.49 31.27 19.86
#